data_AF-A0AAW2WJ95-F1
#
_entry.id   AF-A0AAW2WJ95-F1
#
_cell.length_a   1.000
_cell.length_b   1.000
_cell.length_c   1.000
_cell.angle_alpha   90.00
_cell.angle_beta   90.00
_cell.angle_gamma   90.00
#
_symmetry.space_group_name_H-M   'P 1'
#
loop_
_entity.id
_entity.type
_entity.pdbx_description
1 polymer ?
#
loop_
_entity_poly.entity_id
_entity_poly.type
_entity_poly.pdbx_seq_one_letter_code
_entity_poly.pdbx_strand_id
1 'polypeptide(L)'
;MADAVVSIALERLADVVQERIQEEVNLVTGVKREVGYLSAKLKTIRNVLDDAESRRYKDKTVHSWLKKLEDLSYDIDDVLDEWNFAALKLQIEGSVDVRLRRTVCPFISSSCLCLNKVAMRREIAKKIKSLKERLNEILNEKDEFGQWYKQ
;
A
#
# COMPACT_ATOMS: atom_id res chain seq x y z
N MET A 1 6.91 15.96 12.30
CA MET A 1 7.38 14.60 11.96
C MET A 1 6.37 13.84 11.11
N ALA A 2 5.07 13.86 11.45
CA ALA A 2 4.05 13.14 10.69
C ALA A 2 3.98 13.58 9.21
N ASP A 3 4.22 14.85 8.90
CA ASP A 3 4.24 15.36 7.51
C ASP A 3 5.32 14.75 6.64
N ALA A 4 6.53 14.61 7.17
CA ALA A 4 7.61 13.95 6.44
C ALA A 4 7.27 12.46 6.19
N VAL A 5 6.75 11.74 7.18
CA VAL A 5 6.45 10.31 7.05
C VAL A 5 5.29 10.08 6.07
N VAL A 6 4.22 10.88 6.16
CA VAL A 6 3.08 10.80 5.23
C VAL A 6 3.48 11.20 3.81
N SER A 7 4.37 12.17 3.65
CA SER A 7 4.91 12.56 2.34
C SER A 7 5.75 11.46 1.71
N ILE A 8 6.60 10.79 2.48
CA ILE A 8 7.38 9.62 2.02
C ILE A 8 6.44 8.50 1.57
N ALA A 9 5.45 8.14 2.40
CA ALA A 9 4.48 7.10 2.04
C ALA A 9 3.67 7.46 0.78
N LEU A 10 3.35 8.74 0.59
CA LEU A 10 2.67 9.26 -0.59
C LEU A 10 3.50 9.17 -1.87
N GLU A 11 4.77 9.54 -1.79
CA GLU A 11 5.70 9.46 -2.91
C GLU A 11 5.91 7.99 -3.31
N ARG A 12 6.19 7.12 -2.34
CA ARG A 12 6.36 5.68 -2.62
C ARG A 12 5.10 5.02 -3.18
N LEU A 13 3.91 5.39 -2.67
CA LEU A 13 2.65 4.92 -3.26
C LEU A 13 2.46 5.42 -4.70
N ALA A 14 2.82 6.67 -4.99
CA ALA A 14 2.72 7.21 -6.33
C ALA A 14 3.67 6.50 -7.31
N ASP A 15 4.90 6.23 -6.88
CA ASP A 15 5.89 5.48 -7.66
C ASP A 15 5.39 4.06 -7.98
N VAL A 16 4.81 3.37 -6.99
CA VAL A 16 4.24 2.02 -7.18
C VAL A 16 3.07 2.03 -8.17
N VAL A 17 2.19 3.03 -8.09
CA VAL A 17 1.09 3.23 -9.05
C VAL A 17 1.65 3.42 -10.46
N GLN A 18 2.71 4.22 -10.61
CA GLN A 18 3.26 4.61 -11.90
C GLN A 18 4.09 3.50 -12.54
N GLU A 19 4.94 2.81 -11.79
CA GLU A 19 5.81 1.74 -12.31
C GLU A 19 5.09 0.40 -12.49
N ARG A 20 4.23 0.00 -11.55
CA ARG A 20 3.85 -1.43 -11.41
C ARG A 20 2.41 -1.77 -11.77
N ILE A 21 1.55 -0.78 -11.99
CA ILE A 21 0.24 -0.99 -12.65
C ILE A 21 0.42 -1.38 -14.12
N GLN A 22 1.57 -1.09 -14.72
CA GLN A 22 1.83 -1.40 -16.11
C GLN A 22 2.12 -2.89 -16.36
N GLU A 23 2.69 -3.63 -15.39
CA GLU A 23 3.28 -4.95 -15.68
C GLU A 23 2.73 -6.16 -14.86
N GLU A 24 2.42 -6.05 -13.55
CA GLU A 24 2.30 -7.27 -12.72
C GLU A 24 1.01 -7.44 -11.88
N VAL A 25 0.20 -6.38 -11.71
CA VAL A 25 -0.97 -6.41 -10.79
C VAL A 25 -2.34 -6.25 -11.47
N ASN A 26 -2.37 -6.14 -12.80
CA ASN A 26 -3.61 -6.12 -13.57
C ASN A 26 -4.45 -7.43 -13.46
N LEU A 27 -3.86 -8.51 -12.94
CA LEU A 27 -4.56 -9.79 -12.78
C LEU A 27 -5.43 -9.88 -11.51
N VAL A 28 -5.34 -8.93 -10.58
CA VAL A 28 -6.29 -8.80 -9.47
C VAL A 28 -7.08 -7.52 -9.66
N THR A 29 -8.29 -7.64 -10.21
CA THR A 29 -9.15 -6.57 -10.73
C THR A 29 -9.64 -5.52 -9.70
N GLY A 30 -9.03 -5.45 -8.50
CA GLY A 30 -9.36 -4.51 -7.42
C GLY A 30 -8.18 -3.65 -6.94
N VAL A 31 -6.94 -4.12 -7.05
CA VAL A 31 -5.78 -3.48 -6.41
C VAL A 31 -5.52 -2.07 -6.94
N LYS A 32 -5.59 -1.88 -8.26
CA LYS A 32 -5.44 -0.55 -8.88
C LYS A 32 -6.42 0.48 -8.32
N ARG A 33 -7.68 0.09 -8.08
CA ARG A 33 -8.69 0.99 -7.51
C ARG A 33 -8.39 1.32 -6.06
N GLU A 34 -7.97 0.33 -5.27
CA GLU A 34 -7.66 0.52 -3.85
C GLU A 34 -6.42 1.38 -3.65
N VAL A 35 -5.34 1.15 -4.41
CA VAL A 35 -4.13 1.97 -4.36
C VAL A 35 -4.42 3.40 -4.84
N GLY A 36 -5.20 3.56 -5.91
CA GLY A 36 -5.63 4.89 -6.37
C GLY A 36 -6.45 5.65 -5.32
N TYR A 37 -7.33 4.94 -4.60
CA TYR A 37 -8.10 5.50 -3.48
C TYR A 37 -7.19 5.93 -2.32
N LEU A 38 -6.28 5.04 -1.89
CA LEU A 38 -5.30 5.33 -0.83
C LEU A 38 -4.48 6.58 -1.18
N SER A 39 -3.93 6.65 -2.40
CA SER A 39 -3.15 7.80 -2.87
C SER A 39 -3.96 9.11 -2.84
N ALA A 40 -5.20 9.09 -3.35
CA ALA A 40 -6.05 10.28 -3.34
C ALA A 40 -6.41 10.77 -1.93
N LYS A 41 -6.70 9.83 -1.02
CA LYS A 41 -7.06 10.15 0.37
C LYS A 41 -5.86 10.64 1.18
N LEU A 42 -4.70 10.00 1.06
CA LEU A 42 -3.48 10.46 1.71
C LEU A 42 -3.07 11.86 1.21
N LYS A 43 -3.26 12.17 -0.09
CA LYS A 43 -3.04 13.52 -0.63
C LYS A 43 -3.97 14.55 0.02
N THR A 44 -5.23 14.17 0.24
CA THR A 44 -6.20 15.04 0.93
C THR A 44 -5.80 15.26 2.39
N ILE A 45 -5.30 14.22 3.04
CA ILE A 45 -4.83 14.28 4.43
C ILE A 45 -3.61 15.19 4.57
N ARG A 46 -2.69 15.19 3.60
CA ARG A 46 -1.52 16.09 3.60
C ARG A 46 -1.92 17.57 3.75
N ASN A 47 -3.03 17.99 3.14
CA ASN A 47 -3.49 19.38 3.22
C ASN A 47 -3.94 19.81 4.63
N VAL A 48 -4.28 18.87 5.52
CA VAL A 48 -4.71 19.18 6.89
C VAL A 48 -3.61 18.89 7.92
N LEU A 49 -2.46 18.40 7.46
CA LEU A 49 -1.44 17.86 8.34
C LEU A 49 -0.63 18.95 9.03
N ASP A 50 -0.38 20.05 8.35
CA ASP A 50 0.30 21.22 8.94
C ASP A 50 -0.49 21.80 10.12
N ASP A 51 -1.81 22.00 9.96
CA ASP A 51 -2.68 22.47 11.05
C ASP A 51 -2.74 21.44 12.18
N ALA A 52 -2.83 20.14 11.86
CA ALA A 52 -2.86 19.08 12.85
C ALA A 52 -1.54 18.98 13.65
N GLU A 53 -0.37 19.04 12.99
CA GLU A 53 0.93 18.95 13.66
C GLU A 53 1.14 20.12 14.61
N SER A 54 0.67 21.33 14.25
CA SER A 54 0.72 22.50 15.14
C SER A 54 -0.08 22.33 16.44
N ARG A 55 -1.11 21.48 16.42
CA ARG A 55 -2.00 21.16 17.55
C ARG A 55 -1.60 19.89 18.29
N ARG A 56 -0.67 19.08 17.74
CA ARG A 56 -0.25 17.77 18.27
C ARG A 56 0.11 17.75 19.75
N TYR A 57 0.68 18.83 20.29
CA TYR A 57 1.10 18.91 21.69
C TYR A 57 0.04 19.53 22.62
N LYS A 58 -1.01 20.13 22.04
CA LYS A 58 -2.07 20.83 22.77
C LYS A 58 -3.36 20.03 22.83
N ASP A 59 -3.61 19.22 21.80
CA ASP A 59 -4.79 18.39 21.67
C ASP A 59 -4.40 16.90 21.62
N LYS A 60 -4.75 16.16 22.68
CA LYS A 60 -4.47 14.72 22.80
C LYS A 60 -5.20 13.89 21.74
N THR A 61 -6.34 14.36 21.27
CA THR A 61 -7.12 13.72 20.22
C THR A 61 -6.41 13.85 18.88
N VAL A 62 -5.95 15.07 18.55
CA VAL A 62 -5.12 15.31 17.36
C VAL A 62 -3.81 14.52 17.43
N HIS A 63 -3.18 14.45 18.61
CA HIS A 63 -2.00 13.61 18.83
C HIS A 63 -2.24 12.13 18.50
N SER A 64 -3.32 11.56 19.04
CA SER A 64 -3.68 10.16 18.80
C SER A 64 -4.00 9.91 17.33
N TRP A 65 -4.70 10.83 16.68
CA TRP A 65 -5.06 10.72 15.26
C TRP A 65 -3.81 10.75 14.36
N LEU A 66 -2.89 11.68 14.60
CA LEU A 66 -1.62 11.76 13.88
C LEU A 66 -0.76 10.51 14.09
N LYS A 67 -0.74 9.95 15.30
CA LYS A 67 -0.01 8.71 15.58
C LYS A 67 -0.55 7.53 14.80
N LYS A 68 -1.87 7.35 14.72
CA LYS A 68 -2.48 6.28 13.90
C LYS A 68 -2.16 6.43 12.42
N LEU A 69 -2.11 7.67 11.93
CA LEU A 69 -1.74 7.96 10.56
C LEU A 69 -0.25 7.66 10.28
N GLU A 70 0.62 7.97 11.23
CA GLU A 70 2.03 7.60 11.21
C GLU A 70 2.19 6.07 11.21
N ASP A 71 1.49 5.34 12.08
CA ASP A 71 1.51 3.87 12.09
C ASP A 71 1.05 3.28 10.74
N LEU A 72 -0.07 3.78 10.19
CA LEU A 72 -0.56 3.36 8.88
C LEU A 72 0.46 3.60 7.76
N SER A 73 1.23 4.69 7.83
CA SER A 73 2.23 5.01 6.81
C SER A 73 3.40 4.00 6.82
N TYR A 74 3.80 3.50 7.99
CA TYR A 74 4.77 2.39 8.07
C TYR A 74 4.18 1.09 7.52
N ASP A 75 2.92 0.77 7.83
CA ASP A 75 2.28 -0.43 7.29
C ASP A 75 2.13 -0.40 5.76
N ILE A 76 1.88 0.79 5.20
CA ILE A 76 1.91 1.00 3.74
C ILE A 76 3.30 0.69 3.20
N ASP A 77 4.35 1.23 3.83
CA ASP A 77 5.74 1.04 3.43
C ASP A 77 6.13 -0.45 3.40
N ASP A 78 5.82 -1.16 4.48
CA ASP A 78 6.09 -2.60 4.62
C ASP A 78 5.40 -3.43 3.53
N VAL A 79 4.12 -3.14 3.22
CA VAL A 79 3.37 -3.84 2.18
C VAL A 79 3.93 -3.55 0.78
N LEU A 80 4.41 -2.31 0.56
CA LEU A 80 5.05 -1.94 -0.70
C LEU A 80 6.39 -2.65 -0.88
N ASP A 81 7.18 -2.81 0.19
CA ASP A 81 8.46 -3.53 0.15
C ASP A 81 8.29 -5.03 -0.02
N GLU A 82 7.28 -5.63 0.61
CA GLU A 82 6.93 -7.04 0.36
C GLU A 82 6.50 -7.27 -1.09
N TRP A 83 5.74 -6.34 -1.65
CA TRP A 83 5.34 -6.42 -3.05
C TRP A 83 6.55 -6.24 -3.98
N ASN A 84 7.44 -5.28 -3.72
CA ASN A 84 8.72 -5.12 -4.43
C ASN A 84 9.51 -6.44 -4.45
N PHE A 85 9.70 -7.02 -3.28
CA PHE A 85 10.43 -8.27 -3.11
C PHE A 85 9.77 -9.43 -3.87
N ALA A 86 8.44 -9.56 -3.77
CA ALA A 86 7.70 -10.58 -4.50
C ALA A 86 7.84 -10.41 -6.02
N ALA A 87 7.75 -9.19 -6.54
CA ALA A 87 7.91 -8.90 -7.96
C ALA A 87 9.32 -9.28 -8.46
N LEU A 88 10.36 -8.87 -7.73
CA LEU A 88 11.75 -9.23 -8.05
C LEU A 88 11.97 -10.75 -8.03
N LYS A 89 11.44 -11.43 -7.02
CA LYS A 89 11.53 -12.89 -6.91
C LYS A 89 10.92 -13.59 -8.13
N LEU A 90 9.75 -13.14 -8.58
CA LEU A 90 9.09 -13.70 -9.76
C LEU A 90 9.86 -13.45 -11.06
N GLN A 91 10.52 -12.29 -11.20
CA GLN A 91 11.39 -12.01 -12.35
C GLN A 91 12.62 -12.93 -12.35
N ILE A 92 13.26 -13.13 -11.19
CA ILE A 92 14.42 -14.02 -11.05
C ILE A 92 14.03 -15.46 -11.36
N GLU A 93 12.98 -15.99 -10.72
CA GLU A 93 12.50 -17.36 -10.94
C GLU A 93 12.06 -17.59 -12.39
N GLY A 94 11.39 -16.62 -13.02
CA GLY A 94 11.05 -16.67 -14.45
C GLY A 94 12.27 -16.67 -15.37
N SER A 95 13.33 -15.93 -15.02
CA SER A 95 14.56 -15.84 -15.81
C SER A 95 15.49 -17.07 -15.69
N VAL A 96 15.44 -17.77 -14.55
CA VAL A 96 16.18 -19.01 -14.32
C VAL A 96 15.52 -20.17 -15.08
N ASP A 97 14.19 -20.20 -15.11
CA ASP A 97 13.42 -21.25 -15.79
C ASP A 97 13.57 -21.20 -17.32
N VAL A 98 13.58 -20.01 -17.95
CA VAL A 98 13.82 -19.87 -19.41
C VAL A 98 15.16 -20.50 -19.83
N ARG A 99 16.18 -20.46 -18.96
CA ARG A 99 17.49 -21.08 -19.20
C ARG A 99 17.47 -22.60 -19.02
N LEU A 100 16.73 -23.12 -18.03
CA LEU A 100 16.69 -24.56 -17.73
C LEU A 100 15.75 -25.35 -18.66
N ARG A 101 14.65 -24.71 -19.10
CA ARG A 101 13.63 -25.28 -19.99
C ARG A 101 14.14 -25.59 -21.40
N ARG A 102 15.30 -25.03 -21.79
CA ARG A 102 15.97 -25.33 -23.05
C ARG A 102 16.76 -26.66 -23.02
N THR A 103 16.98 -27.24 -21.83
CA THR A 103 17.95 -28.35 -21.67
C THR A 103 17.36 -29.59 -20.99
N VAL A 104 16.30 -29.50 -20.17
CA VAL A 104 15.81 -30.68 -19.43
C VAL A 104 14.28 -30.68 -19.25
N CYS A 105 13.61 -31.62 -19.92
CA CYS A 105 12.22 -32.07 -19.78
C CYS A 105 11.04 -31.06 -19.96
N PRO A 106 10.08 -31.32 -20.87
CA PRO A 106 8.93 -30.44 -21.12
C PRO A 106 7.77 -30.55 -20.11
N PHE A 107 7.90 -31.37 -19.06
CA PHE A 107 6.75 -31.84 -18.23
C PHE A 107 6.66 -31.25 -16.81
N ILE A 108 7.56 -30.36 -16.40
CA ILE A 108 7.39 -29.63 -15.12
C ILE A 108 6.39 -28.49 -15.40
N SER A 109 5.13 -28.81 -15.12
CA SER A 109 3.95 -28.06 -15.52
C SER A 109 3.98 -26.61 -15.04
N SER A 110 3.72 -25.68 -15.98
CA SER A 110 3.47 -24.26 -15.72
C SER A 110 2.42 -24.00 -14.62
N SER A 111 1.59 -25.01 -14.30
CA SER A 111 0.54 -24.96 -13.28
C SER A 111 1.04 -24.66 -11.86
N CYS A 112 2.18 -25.20 -11.41
CA CYS A 112 2.67 -24.95 -10.03
C CYS A 112 3.19 -23.52 -9.84
N LEU A 113 3.83 -22.95 -10.86
CA LEU A 113 4.37 -21.59 -10.81
C LEU A 113 3.27 -20.53 -10.93
N CYS A 114 2.25 -20.78 -11.75
CA CYS A 114 1.07 -19.91 -11.83
C CYS A 114 0.29 -19.86 -10.51
N LEU A 115 0.16 -20.99 -9.80
CA LEU A 115 -0.54 -21.04 -8.52
C LEU A 115 0.20 -20.23 -7.44
N ASN A 116 1.52 -20.35 -7.34
CA ASN A 116 2.32 -19.55 -6.41
C ASN A 116 2.25 -18.05 -6.73
N LYS A 117 2.28 -17.68 -8.01
CA LYS A 117 2.09 -16.28 -8.46
C LYS A 117 0.72 -15.73 -8.06
N VAL A 118 -0.34 -16.50 -8.29
CA VAL A 118 -1.72 -16.10 -7.96
C VAL A 118 -1.91 -16.00 -6.44
N ALA A 119 -1.36 -16.94 -5.66
CA ALA A 119 -1.42 -16.91 -4.21
C ALA A 119 -0.73 -15.65 -3.65
N MET A 120 0.49 -15.34 -4.08
CA MET A 120 1.21 -14.12 -3.66
C MET A 120 0.44 -12.85 -4.02
N ARG A 121 -0.09 -12.76 -5.25
CA ARG A 121 -0.90 -11.61 -5.68
C ARG A 121 -2.16 -11.44 -4.84
N ARG A 122 -2.81 -12.55 -4.44
CA ARG A 122 -3.99 -12.52 -3.58
C ARG A 122 -3.66 -12.03 -2.18
N GLU A 123 -2.53 -12.44 -1.61
CA GLU A 123 -2.10 -11.97 -0.28
C GLU A 123 -1.78 -10.48 -0.28
N ILE A 124 -1.06 -9.97 -1.29
CA ILE A 124 -0.79 -8.53 -1.45
C ILE A 124 -2.11 -7.75 -1.60
N ALA A 125 -3.05 -8.26 -2.40
CA ALA A 125 -4.36 -7.62 -2.57
C ALA A 125 -5.16 -7.54 -1.26
N LYS A 126 -5.14 -8.59 -0.43
CA LYS A 126 -5.76 -8.55 0.90
C LYS A 126 -5.12 -7.51 1.81
N LYS A 127 -3.78 -7.40 1.79
CA LYS A 127 -3.05 -6.41 2.59
C LYS A 127 -3.41 -4.98 2.18
N ILE A 128 -3.46 -4.69 0.87
CA ILE A 128 -3.88 -3.39 0.34
C ILE A 128 -5.33 -3.07 0.73
N LYS A 129 -6.23 -4.06 0.67
CA LYS A 129 -7.62 -3.89 1.14
C LYS A 129 -7.68 -3.55 2.63
N SER A 130 -6.89 -4.23 3.46
CA SER A 130 -6.77 -3.95 4.90
C SER A 130 -6.26 -2.53 5.17
N LEU A 131 -5.23 -2.07 4.44
CA LEU A 131 -4.74 -0.69 4.54
C LEU A 131 -5.83 0.33 4.22
N LYS A 132 -6.64 0.08 3.20
CA LYS A 132 -7.79 0.93 2.86
C LYS A 132 -8.83 0.97 3.98
N GLU A 133 -9.16 -0.17 4.57
CA GLU A 133 -10.12 -0.26 5.68
C GLU A 133 -9.61 0.54 6.89
N ARG A 134 -8.35 0.33 7.29
CA ARG A 134 -7.71 1.10 8.37
C ARG A 134 -7.65 2.61 8.10
N LEU A 135 -7.38 3.01 6.86
CA LEU A 135 -7.41 4.44 6.50
C LEU A 135 -8.81 5.02 6.68
N ASN A 136 -9.87 4.27 6.32
CA ASN A 136 -11.24 4.72 6.50
C ASN A 136 -11.61 4.84 7.98
N GLU A 137 -11.15 3.94 8.83
CA GLU A 137 -11.34 4.04 10.29
C GLU A 137 -10.72 5.33 10.84
N ILE A 138 -9.46 5.61 10.48
CA ILE A 138 -8.75 6.84 10.89
C ILE A 138 -9.47 8.10 10.37
N LEU A 139 -10.02 8.05 9.15
CA LEU A 139 -10.77 9.17 8.57
C LEU A 139 -12.12 9.38 9.26
N ASN A 140 -12.84 8.32 9.59
CA ASN A 140 -14.12 8.42 10.31
C ASN A 140 -13.94 9.03 11.70
N GLU A 141 -12.87 8.66 12.42
CA GLU A 141 -12.52 9.28 13.70
C GLU A 141 -12.31 10.80 13.55
N LYS A 142 -11.64 11.24 12.48
CA LYS A 142 -11.46 12.67 12.19
C LYS A 142 -12.80 13.39 11.98
N ASP A 143 -13.71 12.77 11.23
CA ASP A 143 -15.03 13.35 10.92
C ASP A 143 -15.90 13.45 12.18
N GLU A 144 -15.77 12.49 13.11
CA GLU A 144 -16.36 12.59 14.45
C GLU A 144 -15.78 13.79 15.22
N PHE A 145 -14.45 13.98 15.23
CA PHE A 145 -13.82 15.12 15.90
C PHE A 145 -14.16 16.48 15.26
N GLY A 146 -14.33 16.53 13.94
CA GLY A 146 -14.77 17.74 13.23
C GLY A 146 -16.17 18.23 13.65
N GLN A 147 -17.03 17.34 14.16
CA GLN A 147 -18.34 17.72 14.72
C GLN A 147 -18.23 18.37 16.11
N TRP A 148 -17.21 18.04 16.91
CA TRP A 148 -17.00 18.63 18.25
C TRP A 148 -16.57 20.10 18.21
N TYR A 149 -16.05 20.57 17.07
CA TYR A 149 -15.55 21.94 16.90
C TYR A 149 -16.59 22.92 16.31
N LYS A 150 -17.83 22.47 16.09
CA LYS A 150 -18.93 23.30 15.55
C LYS A 150 -19.86 23.94 16.60
N GLN A 151 -19.56 23.82 17.90
CA GLN A 151 -20.37 24.41 18.98
C GLN A 151 -19.74 25.68 19.55
#